data_AF-A0A2R4ZN73-F1
#
_entry.id   AF-A0A2R4ZN73-F1
#
_cell.length_a   1.000
_cell.length_b   1.000
_cell.length_c   1.000
_cell.angle_alpha   90.00
_cell.angle_beta   90.00
_cell.angle_gamma   90.00
#
_symmetry.space_group_name_H-M   'P 1'
#
loop_
_entity.id
_entity.type
_entity.pdbx_description
1 polymer ?
#
loop_
_entity_poly.entity_id
_entity_poly.type
_entity_poly.pdbx_seq_one_letter_code
_entity_poly.pdbx_strand_id
1 'polypeptide(L)'
;MELHISDIAGSSLASLEYIPLTLYRAYALALVIWVWSGDIDLKGCATCPWGSLYEDRKSHDLVSISMSSIVKRAKELGVDIVFLHGGEPVSKPWLPSLIDRLKLHGIKLGIKVRAEMIEKRVNISSLGLVDAILVEIPSWISGDLLKKVLYENILSILNKEDLYIELLLTDVYLEKQLSEKLVELNRFLETLPRTRQPVPIGLQAHGLEESKILSLVSMISRTCNGVCYVIESNTKISPEEIKCPRCGTIVARRKGIIVIPAKPDSAECPRCGGRIFSLEPHRVRRTIPALSPVYIER
;
A
#
# COMPACT_ATOMS: atom_id res chain seq x y z
N MET A 1 22.69 -14.88 -16.73
CA MET A 1 21.31 -15.18 -17.19
C MET A 1 20.40 -14.03 -16.79
N GLU A 2 19.68 -13.48 -17.77
CA GLU A 2 18.68 -12.43 -17.56
C GLU A 2 17.48 -12.99 -16.79
N LEU A 3 16.97 -12.23 -15.82
CA LEU A 3 15.75 -12.61 -15.10
C LEU A 3 14.55 -12.11 -15.89
N HIS A 4 13.62 -13.02 -16.19
CA HIS A 4 12.30 -12.66 -16.68
C HIS A 4 11.27 -12.92 -15.58
N ILE A 5 10.38 -11.96 -15.35
CA ILE A 5 9.25 -12.15 -14.45
C ILE A 5 8.00 -12.42 -15.28
N SER A 6 7.28 -13.47 -14.91
CA SER A 6 6.07 -13.94 -15.60
C SER A 6 4.81 -13.54 -14.84
N ASP A 7 3.65 -13.79 -15.45
CA ASP A 7 2.34 -13.53 -14.86
C ASP A 7 2.12 -12.04 -14.59
N ILE A 8 2.52 -11.20 -15.55
CA ILE A 8 2.32 -9.76 -15.46
C ILE A 8 1.14 -9.41 -16.34
N ALA A 9 0.08 -8.86 -15.79
CA ALA A 9 -1.09 -8.44 -16.55
C ALA A 9 -0.85 -7.15 -17.35
N GLY A 10 -0.04 -6.24 -16.81
CA GLY A 10 0.24 -4.95 -17.41
C GLY A 10 1.12 -4.06 -16.54
N SER A 11 1.34 -2.83 -16.98
CA SER A 11 2.08 -1.82 -16.22
C SER A 11 1.49 -0.43 -16.38
N SER A 12 1.58 0.38 -15.33
CA SER A 12 1.13 1.76 -15.33
C SER A 12 2.05 2.65 -14.52
N LEU A 13 2.03 3.94 -14.81
CA LEU A 13 2.62 4.98 -13.98
C LEU A 13 1.51 5.60 -13.14
N ALA A 14 1.75 5.73 -11.84
CA ALA A 14 0.80 6.28 -10.89
C ALA A 14 1.49 7.27 -9.95
N SER A 15 0.77 8.33 -9.55
CA SER A 15 1.14 9.05 -8.32
C SER A 15 1.00 8.08 -7.16
N LEU A 16 1.96 8.10 -6.24
CA LEU A 16 1.97 7.18 -5.13
C LEU A 16 0.73 7.31 -4.25
N GLU A 17 0.11 8.49 -4.18
CA GLU A 17 -1.12 8.74 -3.43
C GLU A 17 -2.36 8.02 -3.99
N TYR A 18 -2.31 7.51 -5.23
CA TYR A 18 -3.35 6.63 -5.78
C TYR A 18 -3.16 5.17 -5.34
N ILE A 19 -1.97 4.83 -4.87
CA ILE A 19 -1.70 3.59 -4.16
C ILE A 19 -1.85 3.93 -2.66
N PRO A 20 -2.50 3.10 -1.83
CA PRO A 20 -2.61 3.37 -0.40
C PRO A 20 -1.25 3.31 0.34
N LEU A 21 -0.35 4.24 0.01
CA LEU A 21 0.99 4.46 0.55
C LEU A 21 1.12 5.93 0.99
N THR A 22 0.10 6.39 1.71
CA THR A 22 -0.23 7.78 2.01
C THR A 22 0.93 8.57 2.61
N LEU A 23 1.70 7.94 3.50
CA LEU A 23 2.80 8.57 4.22
C LEU A 23 4.16 8.05 3.76
N TYR A 24 4.26 7.30 2.66
CA TYR A 24 5.58 6.88 2.18
C TYR A 24 6.40 8.11 1.75
N ARG A 25 5.94 8.81 0.73
CA ARG A 25 6.56 10.03 0.20
C ARG A 25 5.53 10.82 -0.59
N ALA A 26 5.24 12.04 -0.17
CA ALA A 26 4.29 12.89 -0.92
C ALA A 26 4.88 13.30 -2.28
N TYR A 27 4.03 13.33 -3.30
CA TYR A 27 4.32 13.59 -4.72
C TYR A 27 5.27 12.58 -5.38
N ALA A 28 5.39 11.39 -4.80
CA ALA A 28 6.18 10.32 -5.39
C ALA A 28 5.48 9.67 -6.58
N LEU A 29 6.26 9.06 -7.46
CA LEU A 29 5.77 8.28 -8.59
C LEU A 29 6.10 6.80 -8.42
N ALA A 30 5.15 5.95 -8.80
CA ALA A 30 5.32 4.51 -8.85
C ALA A 30 5.21 4.00 -10.28
N LEU A 31 6.19 3.20 -10.71
CA LEU A 31 5.98 2.25 -11.81
C LEU A 31 5.25 1.05 -11.23
N VAL A 32 3.96 0.95 -11.50
CA VAL A 32 3.11 -0.15 -11.03
C VAL A 32 3.20 -1.30 -12.01
N ILE A 33 3.57 -2.46 -11.51
CA ILE A 33 3.53 -3.74 -12.24
C ILE A 33 2.32 -4.51 -11.72
N TRP A 34 1.36 -4.76 -12.61
CA TRP A 34 0.14 -5.49 -12.29
C TRP A 34 0.40 -6.98 -12.43
N VAL A 35 0.43 -7.70 -11.33
CA VAL A 35 0.64 -9.14 -11.30
C VAL A 35 -0.69 -9.86 -11.50
N TRP A 36 -0.70 -10.86 -12.37
CA TRP A 36 -1.81 -11.80 -12.57
C TRP A 36 -1.73 -12.93 -11.54
N SER A 37 -2.87 -13.31 -10.97
CA SER A 37 -2.92 -14.41 -10.00
C SER A 37 -4.21 -15.22 -10.07
N GLY A 38 -4.72 -15.45 -11.27
CA GLY A 38 -5.81 -16.41 -11.49
C GLY A 38 -5.41 -17.87 -11.22
N ASP A 39 -4.12 -18.14 -11.01
CA ASP A 39 -3.55 -19.46 -10.72
C ASP A 39 -3.59 -19.87 -9.24
N ILE A 40 -3.90 -18.93 -8.35
CA ILE A 40 -4.00 -19.21 -6.92
C ILE A 40 -5.47 -19.14 -6.53
N ASP A 41 -5.95 -20.13 -5.77
CA ASP A 41 -7.32 -20.22 -5.24
C ASP A 41 -7.61 -19.15 -4.16
N LEU A 42 -7.26 -17.89 -4.43
CA LEU A 42 -7.69 -16.74 -3.65
C LEU A 42 -8.97 -16.20 -4.27
N LYS A 43 -10.06 -16.23 -3.49
CA LYS A 43 -11.29 -15.53 -3.86
C LYS A 43 -10.96 -14.05 -4.08
N GLY A 44 -11.22 -13.56 -5.29
CA GLY A 44 -11.13 -12.14 -5.61
C GLY A 44 -12.12 -11.32 -4.77
N CYS A 45 -11.81 -10.05 -4.57
CA CYS A 45 -12.71 -9.12 -3.87
C CYS A 45 -13.96 -8.93 -4.75
N ALA A 46 -15.16 -8.97 -4.15
CA ALA A 46 -16.42 -8.92 -4.90
C ALA A 46 -16.59 -7.61 -5.69
N THR A 47 -15.91 -6.55 -5.25
CA THR A 47 -15.96 -5.20 -5.83
C THR A 47 -14.61 -4.74 -6.36
N CYS A 48 -13.68 -5.68 -6.60
CA CYS A 48 -12.35 -5.35 -7.12
C CYS A 48 -12.49 -4.61 -8.46
N PRO A 49 -12.06 -3.34 -8.56
CA PRO A 49 -12.10 -2.62 -9.84
C PRO A 49 -11.14 -3.26 -10.88
N TRP A 50 -10.30 -4.19 -10.43
CA TRP A 50 -9.37 -4.96 -11.23
C TRP A 50 -9.79 -6.44 -11.37
N GLY A 51 -11.10 -6.74 -11.30
CA GLY A 51 -11.63 -8.09 -11.51
C GLY A 51 -11.15 -8.75 -12.81
N SER A 52 -10.85 -7.94 -13.84
CA SER A 52 -10.26 -8.40 -15.10
C SER A 52 -8.85 -8.99 -14.95
N LEU A 53 -8.10 -8.66 -13.90
CA LEU A 53 -6.80 -9.28 -13.58
C LEU A 53 -6.93 -10.73 -13.10
N TYR A 54 -8.16 -11.24 -12.97
CA TYR A 54 -8.47 -12.64 -12.71
C TYR A 54 -9.05 -13.35 -13.95
N GLU A 55 -9.18 -12.65 -15.09
CA GLU A 55 -9.53 -13.27 -16.39
C GLU A 55 -8.38 -14.15 -16.91
N ASP A 56 -8.66 -14.90 -17.99
CA ASP A 56 -7.70 -15.82 -18.61
C ASP A 56 -6.36 -15.12 -18.86
N ARG A 57 -5.27 -15.80 -18.49
CA ARG A 57 -3.90 -15.30 -18.65
C ARG A 57 -3.60 -14.76 -20.07
N LYS A 58 -4.28 -15.27 -21.09
CA LYS A 58 -4.10 -14.86 -22.50
C LYS A 58 -4.66 -13.48 -22.84
N SER A 59 -5.53 -12.89 -22.01
CA SER A 59 -6.11 -11.56 -22.27
C SER A 59 -5.21 -10.39 -21.85
N HIS A 60 -4.04 -10.68 -21.27
CA HIS A 60 -3.17 -9.66 -20.70
C HIS A 60 -2.16 -9.06 -21.68
N ASP A 61 -1.92 -7.76 -21.54
CA ASP A 61 -1.01 -6.97 -22.38
C ASP A 61 0.46 -7.38 -22.20
N LEU A 62 0.81 -7.82 -21.00
CA LEU A 62 2.10 -8.42 -20.69
C LEU A 62 1.86 -9.88 -20.30
N VAL A 63 2.89 -10.71 -20.40
CA VAL A 63 2.85 -12.11 -19.92
C VAL A 63 4.16 -12.47 -19.25
N SER A 64 5.24 -11.91 -19.81
CA SER A 64 6.60 -11.94 -19.28
C SER A 64 7.26 -10.60 -19.61
N ILE A 65 8.09 -10.10 -18.70
CA ILE A 65 8.93 -8.92 -18.91
C ILE A 65 10.32 -9.18 -18.34
N SER A 66 11.34 -8.67 -19.02
CA SER A 66 12.71 -8.77 -18.56
C SER A 66 12.98 -7.79 -17.41
N MET A 67 13.88 -8.18 -16.52
CA MET A 67 14.36 -7.32 -15.44
C MET A 67 15.08 -6.07 -15.97
N SER A 68 15.81 -6.19 -17.09
CA SER A 68 16.50 -5.06 -17.71
C SER A 68 15.52 -4.00 -18.19
N SER A 69 14.39 -4.41 -18.78
CA SER A 69 13.31 -3.52 -19.22
C SER A 69 12.65 -2.78 -18.05
N ILE A 70 12.42 -3.45 -16.92
CA ILE A 70 11.90 -2.80 -15.70
C ILE A 70 12.87 -1.73 -15.21
N VAL A 71 14.16 -2.06 -15.10
CA VAL A 71 15.21 -1.14 -14.63
C VAL A 71 15.34 0.07 -15.55
N LYS A 72 15.42 -0.18 -16.87
CA LYS A 72 15.49 0.86 -17.89
C LYS A 72 14.29 1.79 -17.76
N ARG A 73 13.08 1.24 -17.73
CA ARG A 73 11.86 2.04 -17.70
C ARG A 73 11.68 2.82 -16.40
N ALA A 74 11.99 2.22 -15.26
CA ALA A 74 11.96 2.91 -13.97
C ALA A 74 12.89 4.12 -13.94
N LYS A 75 14.11 3.98 -14.50
CA LYS A 75 15.09 5.08 -14.59
C LYS A 75 14.65 6.17 -15.57
N GLU A 76 14.20 5.80 -16.76
CA GLU A 76 13.68 6.74 -17.77
C GLU A 76 12.54 7.60 -17.22
N LEU A 77 11.62 6.98 -16.49
CA LEU A 77 10.46 7.67 -15.90
C LEU A 77 10.80 8.42 -14.61
N GLY A 78 11.99 8.21 -14.04
CA GLY A 78 12.39 8.84 -12.77
C GLY A 78 11.44 8.51 -11.62
N VAL A 79 10.98 7.26 -11.55
CA VAL A 79 10.06 6.80 -10.50
C VAL A 79 10.77 6.68 -9.16
N ASP A 80 10.02 6.88 -8.08
CA ASP A 80 10.52 6.75 -6.71
C ASP A 80 10.53 5.29 -6.26
N ILE A 81 9.63 4.49 -6.81
CA ILE A 81 9.44 3.10 -6.43
C ILE A 81 8.87 2.28 -7.60
N VAL A 82 9.30 1.03 -7.73
CA VAL A 82 8.55 0.02 -8.50
C VAL A 82 7.57 -0.63 -7.53
N PHE A 83 6.29 -0.67 -7.85
CA PHE A 83 5.27 -1.22 -6.96
C PHE A 83 4.58 -2.44 -7.59
N LEU A 84 4.64 -3.58 -6.92
CA LEU A 84 3.93 -4.79 -7.35
C LEU A 84 2.49 -4.75 -6.80
N HIS A 85 1.52 -4.59 -7.70
CA HIS A 85 0.09 -4.58 -7.41
C HIS A 85 -0.60 -5.74 -8.16
N GLY A 86 -1.93 -5.78 -8.13
CA GLY A 86 -2.76 -6.71 -8.89
C GLY A 86 -3.23 -7.86 -8.02
N GLY A 87 -3.05 -9.09 -8.49
CA GLY A 87 -3.35 -10.33 -7.79
C GLY A 87 -2.56 -10.49 -6.49
N GLU A 88 -1.62 -11.43 -6.44
CA GLU A 88 -0.83 -11.70 -5.23
C GLU A 88 0.66 -11.88 -5.58
N PRO A 89 1.42 -10.78 -5.60
CA PRO A 89 2.83 -10.82 -5.97
C PRO A 89 3.68 -11.74 -5.07
N VAL A 90 3.34 -11.92 -3.79
CA VAL A 90 4.16 -12.74 -2.87
C VAL A 90 4.11 -14.23 -3.19
N SER A 91 3.11 -14.70 -3.92
CA SER A 91 3.04 -16.11 -4.34
C SER A 91 4.02 -16.44 -5.46
N LYS A 92 4.60 -15.43 -6.11
CA LYS A 92 5.37 -15.64 -7.34
C LYS A 92 6.81 -16.07 -7.05
N PRO A 93 7.30 -17.13 -7.72
CA PRO A 93 8.62 -17.71 -7.45
C PRO A 93 9.78 -16.78 -7.84
N TRP A 94 9.53 -15.83 -8.74
CA TRP A 94 10.53 -14.86 -9.20
C TRP A 94 10.78 -13.72 -8.21
N LEU A 95 9.94 -13.55 -7.17
CA LEU A 95 9.99 -12.39 -6.27
C LEU A 95 11.35 -12.22 -5.57
N PRO A 96 11.97 -13.24 -4.95
CA PRO A 96 13.26 -13.07 -4.27
C PRO A 96 14.35 -12.56 -5.22
N SER A 97 14.43 -13.15 -6.42
CA SER A 97 15.40 -12.74 -7.44
C SER A 97 15.15 -11.34 -7.98
N LEU A 98 13.89 -10.91 -8.07
CA LEU A 98 13.54 -9.55 -8.48
C LEU A 98 14.01 -8.53 -7.43
N ILE A 99 13.76 -8.80 -6.15
CA ILE A 99 14.18 -7.94 -5.02
C ILE A 99 15.69 -7.70 -5.08
N ASP A 100 16.48 -8.78 -5.13
CA ASP A 100 17.94 -8.70 -5.14
C ASP A 100 18.45 -7.86 -6.31
N ARG A 101 17.88 -8.05 -7.50
CA ARG A 101 18.30 -7.32 -8.70
C ARG A 101 17.90 -5.86 -8.69
N LEU A 102 16.70 -5.51 -8.21
CA LEU A 102 16.27 -4.10 -8.13
C LEU A 102 17.16 -3.34 -7.14
N LYS A 103 17.49 -3.99 -6.02
CA LYS A 103 18.40 -3.45 -5.00
C LYS A 103 19.79 -3.16 -5.56
N LEU A 104 20.36 -4.05 -6.39
CA LEU A 104 21.64 -3.81 -7.06
C LEU A 104 21.64 -2.57 -7.97
N HIS A 105 20.47 -2.18 -8.46
CA HIS A 105 20.29 -0.97 -9.28
C HIS A 105 19.83 0.25 -8.48
N GLY A 106 19.76 0.16 -7.15
CA GLY A 106 19.28 1.23 -6.28
C GLY A 106 17.80 1.57 -6.46
N ILE A 107 17.01 0.66 -7.05
CA ILE A 107 15.59 0.87 -7.28
C ILE A 107 14.81 0.34 -6.07
N LYS A 108 13.96 1.21 -5.52
CA LYS A 108 13.08 0.88 -4.41
C LYS A 108 11.94 -0.03 -4.87
N LEU A 109 11.54 -0.95 -4.02
CA LEU A 109 10.45 -1.90 -4.29
C LEU A 109 9.37 -1.79 -3.23
N GLY A 110 8.13 -1.67 -3.67
CA GLY A 110 6.95 -1.82 -2.84
C GLY A 110 6.10 -3.00 -3.30
N ILE A 111 5.36 -3.60 -2.36
CA ILE A 111 4.54 -4.78 -2.65
C ILE A 111 3.20 -4.71 -1.93
N LYS A 112 2.14 -5.06 -2.65
CA LYS A 112 0.84 -5.37 -2.07
C LYS A 112 0.83 -6.83 -1.66
N VAL A 113 0.30 -7.14 -0.47
CA VAL A 113 0.15 -8.51 0.03
C VAL A 113 -1.14 -8.65 0.79
N ARG A 114 -1.86 -9.76 0.60
CA ARG A 114 -3.00 -10.07 1.46
C ARG A 114 -2.59 -10.67 2.79
N ALA A 115 -3.32 -10.31 3.84
CA ALA A 115 -3.13 -10.83 5.18
C ALA A 115 -3.17 -12.37 5.24
N GLU A 116 -3.98 -13.05 4.43
CA GLU A 116 -4.00 -14.52 4.38
C GLU A 116 -2.67 -15.12 3.90
N MET A 117 -1.92 -14.42 3.05
CA MET A 117 -0.61 -14.88 2.56
C MET A 117 0.49 -14.70 3.60
N ILE A 118 0.39 -13.62 4.39
CA ILE A 118 1.26 -13.39 5.53
C ILE A 118 1.07 -14.51 6.56
N GLU A 119 -0.18 -14.89 6.87
CA GLU A 119 -0.43 -15.96 7.83
C GLU A 119 0.12 -17.32 7.37
N LYS A 120 -0.04 -17.63 6.08
CA LYS A 120 0.55 -18.83 5.45
C LYS A 120 2.08 -18.76 5.31
N ARG A 121 2.71 -17.65 5.74
CA ARG A 121 4.16 -17.39 5.69
C ARG A 121 4.77 -17.51 4.29
N VAL A 122 3.98 -17.24 3.25
CA VAL A 122 4.45 -17.31 1.86
C VAL A 122 5.44 -16.18 1.62
N ASN A 123 6.71 -16.53 1.34
CA ASN A 123 7.80 -15.57 1.08
C ASN A 123 7.94 -14.45 2.13
N ILE A 124 7.57 -14.71 3.39
CA ILE A 124 7.56 -13.69 4.45
C ILE A 124 8.94 -13.06 4.72
N SER A 125 10.01 -13.84 4.58
CA SER A 125 11.38 -13.33 4.69
C SER A 125 11.71 -12.29 3.61
N SER A 126 11.14 -12.45 2.41
CA SER A 126 11.31 -11.52 1.29
C SER A 126 10.60 -10.20 1.52
N LEU A 127 9.48 -10.20 2.27
CA LEU A 127 8.80 -8.96 2.66
C LEU A 127 9.69 -8.06 3.53
N GLY A 128 10.58 -8.64 4.34
CA GLY A 128 11.55 -7.84 5.08
C GLY A 128 12.60 -7.17 4.19
N LEU A 129 12.69 -7.50 2.90
CA LEU A 129 13.73 -6.99 2.00
C LEU A 129 13.24 -5.87 1.08
N VAL A 130 11.95 -5.55 1.09
CA VAL A 130 11.35 -4.46 0.32
C VAL A 130 11.37 -3.14 1.10
N ASP A 131 10.99 -2.05 0.45
CA ASP A 131 10.95 -0.70 1.04
C ASP A 131 9.55 -0.29 1.51
N ALA A 132 8.51 -0.85 0.91
CA ALA A 132 7.12 -0.57 1.29
C ALA A 132 6.24 -1.82 1.18
N ILE A 133 5.35 -2.01 2.15
CA ILE A 133 4.33 -3.07 2.13
C ILE A 133 2.95 -2.42 2.31
N LEU A 134 2.06 -2.73 1.39
CA LEU A 134 0.63 -2.52 1.56
C LEU A 134 -0.01 -3.84 1.95
N VAL A 135 -0.48 -3.95 3.20
CA VAL A 135 -1.16 -5.15 3.68
C VAL A 135 -2.66 -4.99 3.48
N GLU A 136 -3.24 -5.77 2.58
CA GLU A 136 -4.68 -5.85 2.40
C GLU A 136 -5.29 -6.82 3.43
N ILE A 137 -6.26 -6.33 4.18
CA ILE A 137 -6.97 -7.05 5.23
C ILE A 137 -8.46 -7.08 4.86
N PRO A 138 -8.93 -8.15 4.23
CA PRO A 138 -10.35 -8.29 3.95
C PRO A 138 -11.22 -8.25 5.19
N SER A 139 -12.42 -7.67 5.07
CA SER A 139 -13.37 -7.53 6.17
C SER A 139 -13.81 -8.87 6.76
N TRP A 140 -13.80 -9.98 6.00
CA TRP A 140 -14.18 -11.31 6.50
C TRP A 140 -13.10 -12.03 7.31
N ILE A 141 -11.86 -11.52 7.40
CA ILE A 141 -10.81 -12.14 8.22
C ILE A 141 -11.25 -12.21 9.69
N SER A 142 -11.11 -13.36 10.35
CA SER A 142 -11.48 -13.48 11.76
C SER A 142 -10.55 -12.67 12.67
N GLY A 143 -11.01 -12.32 13.87
CA GLY A 143 -10.18 -11.61 14.87
C GLY A 143 -8.90 -12.37 15.25
N ASP A 144 -8.98 -13.69 15.37
CA ASP A 144 -7.81 -14.53 15.69
C ASP A 144 -6.79 -14.56 14.55
N LEU A 145 -7.27 -14.68 13.31
CA LEU A 145 -6.41 -14.61 12.12
C LEU A 145 -5.74 -13.23 12.01
N LEU A 146 -6.49 -12.16 12.27
CA LEU A 146 -5.95 -10.79 12.29
C LEU A 146 -4.83 -10.66 13.33
N LYS A 147 -5.04 -11.14 14.55
CA LYS A 147 -4.00 -11.13 15.60
C LYS A 147 -2.75 -11.89 15.17
N LYS A 148 -2.92 -13.10 14.62
CA LYS A 148 -1.79 -13.90 14.12
C LYS A 148 -1.00 -13.15 13.05
N VAL A 149 -1.68 -12.51 12.09
CA VAL A 149 -1.03 -11.71 11.05
C VAL A 149 -0.27 -10.52 11.67
N LEU A 150 -0.89 -9.77 12.58
CA LEU A 150 -0.31 -8.57 13.17
C LEU A 150 0.87 -8.88 14.10
N TYR A 151 0.65 -9.70 15.13
CA TYR A 151 1.60 -9.85 16.24
C TYR A 151 2.67 -10.91 15.99
N GLU A 152 2.36 -12.00 15.27
CA GLU A 152 3.37 -13.04 15.01
C GLU A 152 4.19 -12.73 13.76
N ASN A 153 3.56 -12.13 12.75
CA ASN A 153 4.17 -11.99 11.43
C ASN A 153 4.61 -10.55 11.16
N ILE A 154 3.69 -9.59 11.12
CA ILE A 154 4.03 -8.19 10.79
C ILE A 154 5.02 -7.61 11.80
N LEU A 155 4.83 -7.84 13.10
CA LEU A 155 5.76 -7.38 14.13
C LEU A 155 7.20 -7.88 13.89
N SER A 156 7.36 -9.12 13.44
CA SER A 156 8.68 -9.69 13.12
C SER A 156 9.36 -9.01 11.92
N ILE A 157 8.56 -8.59 10.92
CA ILE A 157 9.03 -7.89 9.72
C ILE A 157 9.37 -6.43 10.05
N LEU A 158 8.60 -5.81 10.95
CA LEU A 158 8.76 -4.42 11.38
C LEU A 158 10.04 -4.16 12.18
N ASN A 159 10.82 -5.16 12.58
CA ASN A 159 12.10 -4.91 13.26
C ASN A 159 13.13 -4.13 12.43
N LYS A 160 12.86 -3.87 11.14
CA LYS A 160 13.67 -2.99 10.28
C LYS A 160 13.18 -1.55 10.33
N GLU A 161 14.07 -0.63 10.68
CA GLU A 161 13.76 0.79 10.88
C GLU A 161 13.24 1.51 9.63
N ASP A 162 13.66 1.07 8.43
CA ASP A 162 13.36 1.76 7.17
C ASP A 162 12.18 1.18 6.36
N LEU A 163 11.54 0.12 6.85
CA LEU A 163 10.41 -0.48 6.15
C LEU A 163 9.12 0.32 6.37
N TYR A 164 8.51 0.81 5.29
CA TYR A 164 7.18 1.40 5.33
C TYR A 164 6.10 0.32 5.30
N ILE A 165 5.09 0.42 6.17
CA ILE A 165 3.91 -0.44 6.14
C ILE A 165 2.66 0.43 6.20
N GLU A 166 1.66 0.07 5.40
CA GLU A 166 0.31 0.60 5.46
C GLU A 166 -0.68 -0.56 5.45
N LEU A 167 -1.73 -0.44 6.27
CA LEU A 167 -2.78 -1.44 6.39
C LEU A 167 -4.02 -0.94 5.65
N LEU A 168 -4.60 -1.77 4.80
CA LEU A 168 -5.80 -1.44 4.03
C LEU A 168 -6.90 -2.44 4.34
N LEU A 169 -7.96 -1.99 4.98
CA LEU A 169 -9.18 -2.78 5.14
C LEU A 169 -9.98 -2.74 3.84
N THR A 170 -10.21 -3.91 3.24
CA THR A 170 -10.98 -4.05 1.99
C THR A 170 -12.33 -4.72 2.26
N ASP A 171 -13.22 -4.64 1.27
CA ASP A 171 -14.58 -5.20 1.32
C ASP A 171 -15.35 -4.74 2.57
N VAL A 172 -15.18 -3.46 2.92
CA VAL A 172 -15.71 -2.90 4.15
C VAL A 172 -17.24 -2.80 4.06
N TYR A 173 -17.94 -3.61 4.85
CA TYR A 173 -19.37 -3.45 5.10
C TYR A 173 -19.56 -2.90 6.52
N LEU A 174 -20.57 -2.06 6.71
CA LEU A 174 -20.90 -1.50 8.02
C LEU A 174 -21.49 -2.58 8.92
N GLU A 175 -20.60 -3.28 9.63
CA GLU A 175 -20.97 -4.29 10.61
C GLU A 175 -20.24 -4.04 11.93
N LYS A 176 -20.79 -4.58 13.02
CA LYS A 176 -20.18 -4.58 14.36
C LYS A 176 -18.73 -5.08 14.33
N GLN A 177 -18.43 -6.01 13.43
CA GLN A 177 -17.09 -6.58 13.24
C GLN A 177 -16.03 -5.56 12.82
N LEU A 178 -16.41 -4.50 12.08
CA LEU A 178 -15.44 -3.48 11.64
C LEU A 178 -14.89 -2.68 12.82
N SER A 179 -15.77 -2.27 13.74
CA SER A 179 -15.36 -1.57 14.96
C SER A 179 -14.39 -2.41 15.79
N GLU A 180 -14.69 -3.71 15.95
CA GLU A 180 -13.84 -4.65 16.68
C GLU A 180 -12.45 -4.80 16.02
N LYS A 181 -12.41 -4.90 14.69
CA LYS A 181 -11.15 -4.91 13.91
C LYS A 181 -10.35 -3.64 14.07
N LEU A 182 -11.00 -2.47 13.99
CA LEU A 182 -10.32 -1.19 14.19
C LEU A 182 -9.73 -1.09 15.60
N VAL A 183 -10.46 -1.53 16.63
CA VAL A 183 -9.93 -1.58 18.00
C VAL A 183 -8.70 -2.48 18.07
N GLU A 184 -8.74 -3.66 17.46
CA GLU A 184 -7.59 -4.58 17.45
C GLU A 184 -6.38 -4.01 16.70
N LEU A 185 -6.61 -3.37 15.55
CA LEU A 185 -5.55 -2.69 14.80
C LEU A 185 -4.93 -1.56 15.62
N ASN A 186 -5.73 -0.74 16.30
CA ASN A 186 -5.21 0.33 17.17
C ASN A 186 -4.38 -0.24 18.33
N ARG A 187 -4.84 -1.32 18.98
CA ARG A 187 -4.04 -2.00 20.01
C ARG A 187 -2.70 -2.47 19.47
N PHE A 188 -2.69 -3.04 18.27
CA PHE A 188 -1.44 -3.42 17.61
C PHE A 188 -0.52 -2.21 17.39
N LEU A 189 -1.07 -1.09 16.87
CA LEU A 189 -0.29 0.14 16.67
C LEU A 189 0.32 0.69 17.98
N GLU A 190 -0.37 0.54 19.11
CA GLU A 190 0.14 0.95 20.43
C GLU A 190 1.34 0.12 20.89
N THR A 191 1.51 -1.10 20.37
CA THR A 191 2.70 -1.93 20.66
C THR A 191 3.95 -1.50 19.88
N LEU A 192 3.78 -0.69 18.82
CA LEU A 192 4.90 -0.28 17.98
C LEU A 192 5.72 0.84 18.64
N PRO A 193 7.06 0.84 18.46
CA PRO A 193 7.91 1.89 19.02
C PRO A 193 7.46 3.28 18.55
N ARG A 194 7.26 4.20 19.50
CA ARG A 194 6.88 5.58 19.19
C ARG A 194 7.91 6.32 18.34
N THR A 195 9.16 5.88 18.27
CA THR A 195 10.20 6.46 17.42
C THR A 195 9.94 6.18 15.94
N ARG A 196 9.23 5.09 15.61
CA ARG A 196 8.89 4.71 14.24
C ARG A 196 7.95 5.75 13.60
N GLN A 197 8.01 5.79 12.28
CA GLN A 197 6.95 6.35 11.46
C GLN A 197 5.58 5.71 11.80
N PRO A 198 4.47 6.48 11.78
CA PRO A 198 3.12 5.95 11.87
C PRO A 198 2.84 4.89 10.80
N VAL A 199 2.08 3.86 11.16
CA VAL A 199 1.50 2.89 10.21
C VAL A 199 0.05 3.31 9.95
N PRO A 200 -0.28 3.83 8.76
CA PRO A 200 -1.65 4.26 8.47
C PRO A 200 -2.61 3.08 8.31
N ILE A 201 -3.89 3.33 8.56
CA ILE A 201 -4.99 2.39 8.31
C ILE A 201 -5.97 3.04 7.34
N GLY A 202 -5.98 2.56 6.10
CA GLY A 202 -6.96 2.92 5.09
C GLY A 202 -8.18 1.99 5.15
N LEU A 203 -9.38 2.53 4.91
CA LEU A 203 -10.60 1.76 4.72
C LEU A 203 -11.09 1.99 3.29
N GLN A 204 -11.15 0.93 2.48
CA GLN A 204 -11.67 1.02 1.13
C GLN A 204 -13.20 0.93 1.14
N ALA A 205 -13.84 2.07 0.88
CA ALA A 205 -15.29 2.25 0.92
C ALA A 205 -15.89 2.55 -0.46
N HIS A 206 -15.16 2.23 -1.53
CA HIS A 206 -15.61 2.48 -2.89
C HIS A 206 -16.94 1.77 -3.17
N GLY A 207 -17.91 2.51 -3.71
CA GLY A 207 -19.24 1.98 -4.01
C GLY A 207 -20.22 1.93 -2.84
N LEU A 208 -19.82 2.38 -1.64
CA LEU A 208 -20.76 2.59 -0.53
C LEU A 208 -21.54 3.90 -0.71
N GLU A 209 -22.77 3.90 -0.19
CA GLU A 209 -23.60 5.10 -0.11
C GLU A 209 -22.97 6.16 0.81
N GLU A 210 -23.23 7.44 0.53
CA GLU A 210 -22.67 8.57 1.27
C GLU A 210 -22.98 8.50 2.78
N SER A 211 -24.19 8.10 3.16
CA SER A 211 -24.58 7.90 4.57
C SER A 211 -23.68 6.88 5.27
N LYS A 212 -23.27 5.82 4.56
CA LYS A 212 -22.38 4.79 5.08
C LYS A 212 -20.94 5.30 5.19
N ILE A 213 -20.48 6.06 4.20
CA ILE A 213 -19.18 6.73 4.22
C ILE A 213 -19.08 7.67 5.43
N LEU A 214 -20.10 8.50 5.68
CA LEU A 214 -20.14 9.40 6.83
C LEU A 214 -20.11 8.64 8.16
N SER A 215 -20.80 7.50 8.23
CA SER A 215 -20.73 6.60 9.39
C SER A 215 -19.32 6.05 9.62
N LEU A 216 -18.61 5.64 8.55
CA LEU A 216 -17.21 5.20 8.62
C LEU A 216 -16.29 6.32 9.09
N VAL A 217 -16.44 7.53 8.54
CA VAL A 217 -15.65 8.71 8.96
C VAL A 217 -15.87 9.03 10.43
N SER A 218 -17.12 8.98 10.91
CA SER A 218 -17.48 9.15 12.32
C SER A 218 -16.98 8.01 13.21
N MET A 219 -16.88 6.79 12.68
CA MET A 219 -16.32 5.66 13.40
C MET A 219 -14.82 5.84 13.60
N ILE A 220 -14.05 6.09 12.54
CA ILE A 220 -12.59 6.24 12.63
C ILE A 220 -12.19 7.44 13.49
N SER A 221 -12.97 8.53 13.49
CA SER A 221 -12.66 9.70 14.33
C SER A 221 -12.83 9.44 15.83
N ARG A 222 -13.63 8.42 16.20
CA ARG A 222 -13.85 8.01 17.59
C ARG A 222 -12.95 6.87 18.05
N THR A 223 -12.52 6.00 17.14
CA THR A 223 -11.80 4.77 17.49
C THR A 223 -10.32 4.80 17.15
N CYS A 224 -9.89 5.59 16.16
CA CYS A 224 -8.52 5.59 15.70
C CYS A 224 -7.64 6.62 16.41
N ASN A 225 -6.60 6.14 17.08
CA ASN A 225 -5.58 6.98 17.72
C ASN A 225 -4.39 7.28 16.78
N GLY A 226 -4.37 6.65 15.60
CA GLY A 226 -3.34 6.78 14.58
C GLY A 226 -3.74 7.63 13.37
N VAL A 227 -3.12 7.35 12.22
CA VAL A 227 -3.52 7.95 10.94
C VAL A 227 -4.49 7.00 10.25
N CYS A 228 -5.79 7.21 10.46
CA CYS A 228 -6.83 6.48 9.76
C CYS A 228 -7.52 7.35 8.71
N TYR A 229 -7.97 6.72 7.63
CA TYR A 229 -8.72 7.40 6.58
C TYR A 229 -9.64 6.45 5.82
N VAL A 230 -10.64 7.01 5.14
CA VAL A 230 -11.60 6.31 4.29
C VAL A 230 -11.36 6.73 2.85
N ILE A 231 -11.12 5.75 1.97
CA ILE A 231 -11.07 5.93 0.52
C ILE A 231 -12.50 5.84 0.01
N GLU A 232 -13.11 7.00 -0.24
CA GLU A 232 -14.48 7.11 -0.73
C GLU A 232 -14.55 6.77 -2.22
N SER A 233 -13.54 7.22 -2.97
CA SER A 233 -13.40 7.00 -4.40
C SER A 233 -11.94 7.12 -4.83
N ASN A 234 -11.67 6.91 -6.12
CA ASN A 234 -10.37 7.18 -6.74
C ASN A 234 -9.98 8.67 -6.74
N THR A 235 -10.86 9.58 -6.28
CA THR A 235 -10.64 11.03 -6.28
C THR A 235 -10.80 11.66 -4.91
N LYS A 236 -11.32 10.95 -3.91
CA LYS A 236 -11.66 11.51 -2.61
C LYS A 236 -11.31 10.57 -1.45
N ILE A 237 -10.62 11.13 -0.46
CA ILE A 237 -10.23 10.48 0.79
C ILE A 237 -10.57 11.39 1.98
N SER A 238 -11.14 10.81 3.03
CA SER A 238 -11.49 11.51 4.28
C SER A 238 -10.76 10.92 5.49
N PRO A 239 -10.37 11.72 6.51
CA PRO A 239 -10.52 13.17 6.58
C PRO A 239 -9.50 13.90 5.69
N GLU A 240 -9.76 15.17 5.40
CA GLU A 240 -8.82 16.00 4.64
C GLU A 240 -7.52 16.27 5.42
N GLU A 241 -7.62 16.45 6.74
CA GLU A 241 -6.46 16.74 7.57
C GLU A 241 -5.79 15.46 8.06
N ILE A 242 -4.46 15.39 7.91
CA ILE A 242 -3.63 14.35 8.51
C ILE A 242 -2.99 14.94 9.75
N LYS A 243 -3.25 14.35 10.91
CA LYS A 243 -2.71 14.77 12.21
C LYS A 243 -1.57 13.88 12.64
N CYS A 244 -0.58 14.47 13.30
CA CYS A 244 0.49 13.74 13.97
C CYS A 244 -0.11 12.88 15.08
N PRO A 245 0.07 11.56 15.09
CA PRO A 245 -0.46 10.72 16.17
C PRO A 245 0.24 10.96 17.51
N ARG A 246 1.40 11.63 17.53
CA ARG A 246 2.15 11.93 18.77
C ARG A 246 1.70 13.21 19.47
N CYS A 247 1.31 14.24 18.72
CA CYS A 247 1.02 15.56 19.29
C CYS A 247 -0.25 16.24 18.74
N GLY A 248 -1.02 15.58 17.88
CA GLY A 248 -2.27 16.08 17.29
C GLY A 248 -2.14 17.20 16.27
N THR A 249 -0.94 17.74 16.05
CA THR A 249 -0.69 18.83 15.07
C THR A 249 -1.00 18.36 13.66
N ILE A 250 -1.62 19.20 12.84
CA ILE A 250 -1.84 18.91 11.42
C ILE A 250 -0.48 18.88 10.71
N VAL A 251 -0.13 17.74 10.12
CA VAL A 251 1.16 17.51 9.45
C VAL A 251 1.04 17.49 7.93
N ALA A 252 -0.17 17.29 7.41
CA ALA A 252 -0.48 17.41 6.00
C ALA A 252 -1.98 17.63 5.79
N ARG A 253 -2.35 18.10 4.61
CA ARG A 253 -3.73 18.23 4.15
C ARG A 253 -3.92 17.52 2.82
N ARG A 254 -5.07 16.92 2.61
CA ARG A 254 -5.44 16.29 1.34
C ARG A 254 -6.19 17.29 0.47
N LYS A 255 -5.89 17.31 -0.83
CA LYS A 255 -6.71 17.94 -1.85
C LYS A 255 -7.18 16.86 -2.82
N GLY A 256 -8.39 16.35 -2.58
CA GLY A 256 -8.83 15.07 -3.15
C GLY A 256 -8.01 13.94 -2.51
N ILE A 257 -7.30 13.16 -3.31
CA ILE A 257 -6.38 12.15 -2.79
C ILE A 257 -4.96 12.67 -2.50
N ILE A 258 -4.60 13.83 -3.06
CA ILE A 258 -3.21 14.28 -3.06
C ILE A 258 -2.84 14.82 -1.69
N VAL A 259 -1.75 14.32 -1.12
CA VAL A 259 -1.22 14.74 0.18
C VAL A 259 -0.32 15.97 0.01
N ILE A 260 -0.62 17.02 0.76
CA ILE A 260 0.13 18.27 0.80
C ILE A 260 0.76 18.38 2.20
N PRO A 261 2.07 18.12 2.35
CA PRO A 261 2.77 18.24 3.62
C PRO A 261 2.71 19.68 4.17
N ALA A 262 2.61 19.82 5.49
CA ALA A 262 2.70 21.11 6.15
C ALA A 262 4.12 21.70 6.05
N LYS A 263 5.14 20.83 5.97
CA LYS A 263 6.54 21.20 5.70
C LYS A 263 7.01 20.45 4.45
N PRO A 264 7.19 21.11 3.30
CA PRO A 264 7.42 20.45 2.01
C PRO A 264 8.77 19.74 1.89
N ASP A 265 9.76 20.12 2.70
CA ASP A 265 11.12 19.55 2.67
C ASP A 265 11.43 18.74 3.93
N SER A 266 10.42 18.13 4.57
CA SER A 266 10.68 17.37 5.80
C SER A 266 9.70 16.23 5.96
N ALA A 267 10.26 15.08 6.36
CA ALA A 267 9.49 13.92 6.74
C ALA A 267 8.94 14.02 8.18
N GLU A 268 9.28 15.05 8.94
CA GLU A 268 9.01 15.15 10.38
C GLU A 268 7.84 16.07 10.70
N CYS A 269 7.21 15.83 11.84
CA CYS A 269 6.20 16.71 12.42
C CYS A 269 6.83 18.06 12.78
N PRO A 270 6.28 19.20 12.31
CA PRO A 270 6.87 20.52 12.57
C PRO A 270 6.82 20.94 14.05
N ARG A 271 6.02 20.26 14.89
CA ARG A 271 5.88 20.58 16.31
C ARG A 271 6.74 19.68 17.21
N CYS A 272 6.70 18.37 17.03
CA CYS A 272 7.36 17.43 17.95
C CYS A 272 8.57 16.71 17.35
N GLY A 273 8.95 16.99 16.09
CA GLY A 273 10.08 16.33 15.42
C GLY A 273 9.87 14.85 15.11
N GLY A 274 8.71 14.27 15.44
CA GLY A 274 8.46 12.87 15.15
C GLY A 274 8.33 12.60 13.65
N ARG A 275 8.99 11.55 13.14
CA ARG A 275 8.88 11.11 11.75
C ARG A 275 7.44 10.79 11.39
N ILE A 276 6.93 11.40 10.32
CA ILE A 276 5.57 11.26 9.76
C ILE A 276 5.62 10.54 8.42
N PHE A 277 6.49 11.01 7.53
CA PHE A 277 6.71 10.40 6.23
C PHE A 277 7.89 9.44 6.26
N SER A 278 7.93 8.47 5.33
CA SER A 278 9.05 7.54 5.23
C SER A 278 10.23 8.27 4.62
N LEU A 279 9.99 9.03 3.57
CA LEU A 279 10.99 9.84 2.88
C LEU A 279 10.56 11.30 2.87
N GLU A 280 11.54 12.18 2.68
CA GLU A 280 11.27 13.60 2.48
C GLU A 280 10.38 13.80 1.24
N PRO A 281 9.33 14.63 1.34
CA PRO A 281 8.49 14.95 0.19
C PRO A 281 9.30 15.56 -0.95
N HIS A 282 8.80 15.42 -2.18
CA HIS A 282 9.37 16.19 -3.29
C HIS A 282 8.94 17.66 -3.21
N ARG A 283 9.81 18.55 -3.69
CA ARG A 283 9.46 19.98 -3.87
C ARG A 283 8.42 20.21 -4.96
N VAL A 284 8.37 19.29 -5.94
CA VAL A 284 7.50 19.43 -7.12
C VAL A 284 6.36 18.46 -7.01
N ARG A 285 5.13 18.99 -7.10
CA ARG A 285 3.92 18.19 -7.19
C ARG A 285 3.88 17.47 -8.54
N ARG A 286 4.06 16.15 -8.51
CA ARG A 286 3.83 15.26 -9.64
C ARG A 286 2.39 14.77 -9.55
N THR A 287 1.57 15.05 -10.56
CA THR A 287 0.20 14.54 -10.64
C THR A 287 0.06 13.75 -11.92
N ILE A 288 0.05 12.44 -11.77
CA ILE A 288 -0.24 11.50 -12.85
C ILE A 288 -1.57 10.83 -12.50
N PRO A 289 -2.52 10.71 -13.44
CA PRO A 289 -3.76 9.99 -13.21
C PRO A 289 -3.51 8.61 -12.57
N ALA A 290 -4.50 8.11 -11.82
CA ALA A 290 -4.41 6.86 -11.05
C ALA A 290 -3.73 5.71 -11.81
N LEU A 291 -4.05 5.60 -13.10
CA LEU A 291 -3.56 4.57 -14.00
C LEU A 291 -3.25 5.20 -15.34
N SER A 292 -2.00 5.60 -15.54
CA SER A 292 -1.51 5.95 -16.88
C SER A 292 -0.79 4.74 -17.45
N PRO A 293 -1.34 4.02 -18.45
CA PRO A 293 -0.69 2.86 -19.03
C PRO A 293 0.74 3.19 -19.48
N VAL A 294 1.67 2.28 -19.21
CA VAL A 294 3.05 2.40 -19.65
C VAL A 294 3.45 1.14 -20.38
N TYR A 295 4.06 1.32 -21.54
CA TYR A 295 4.69 0.24 -22.27
C TYR A 295 6.04 -0.12 -21.65
N ILE A 296 6.25 -1.41 -21.43
CA ILE A 296 7.53 -2.02 -21.06
C ILE A 296 7.87 -3.02 -22.16
N GLU A 297 9.04 -2.88 -22.77
CA GLU A 297 9.53 -3.80 -23.81
C GLU A 297 9.69 -5.22 -23.22
N ARG A 298 9.17 -6.23 -23.92
CA ARG A 298 9.22 -7.64 -23.50
C ARG A 298 10.62 -8.22 -23.59
#